data_AF-A0A351NW81-F1
#
_entry.id   AF-A0A351NW81-F1
#
_cell.length_a   1.000
_cell.length_b   1.000
_cell.length_c   1.000
_cell.angle_alpha   90.00
_cell.angle_beta   90.00
_cell.angle_gamma   90.00
#
_symmetry.space_group_name_H-M   'P 1'
#
loop_
_entity.id
_entity.type
_entity.pdbx_description
1 polymer ?
#
loop_
_entity_poly.entity_id
_entity_poly.type
_entity_poly.pdbx_seq_one_letter_code
_entity_poly.pdbx_strand_id
1 'polypeptide(L)'
;FGMPTVVNNVLTLGAVASILGEGATNYKDFGMGRSRGTLAVQLAGNIKRGGLIELAFGVTLRQIVDDFGAGTFSGRPIKAIQMGGPLGAFLPESQWDTPLDYEAFAAIKAMIGHGGIV
;
A
#
# COMPACT_ATOMS: atom_id res chain seq x y z
N PHE A 1 -5.28 8.32 -32.64
CA PHE A 1 -6.56 8.98 -32.28
C PHE A 1 -6.29 10.17 -31.36
N GLY A 2 -5.67 11.26 -31.82
CA GLY A 2 -5.12 12.37 -31.00
C GLY A 2 -6.15 13.24 -30.25
N MET A 3 -7.08 12.58 -29.57
CA MET A 3 -8.18 13.12 -28.82
C MET A 3 -7.79 13.30 -27.35
N PRO A 4 -8.44 14.21 -26.62
CA PRO A 4 -8.31 14.29 -25.17
C PRO A 4 -8.63 12.93 -24.54
N THR A 5 -7.66 12.34 -23.83
CA THR A 5 -7.78 11.04 -23.19
C THR A 5 -7.33 11.16 -21.74
N VAL A 6 -8.23 10.83 -20.82
CA VAL A 6 -7.88 10.73 -19.40
C VAL A 6 -7.29 9.35 -19.15
N VAL A 7 -6.10 9.30 -18.54
CA VAL A 7 -5.42 8.04 -18.19
C VAL A 7 -5.31 7.95 -16.67
N ASN A 8 -5.91 6.92 -16.10
CA ASN A 8 -5.85 6.61 -14.68
C ASN A 8 -5.60 5.12 -14.47
N ASN A 9 -5.05 4.76 -13.30
CA ASN A 9 -4.95 3.37 -12.89
C ASN A 9 -6.34 2.77 -12.63
N VAL A 10 -6.47 1.45 -12.78
CA VAL A 10 -7.73 0.72 -12.55
C VAL A 10 -8.28 0.94 -11.14
N LEU A 11 -7.44 0.89 -10.10
CA LEU A 11 -7.88 1.11 -8.72
C LEU A 11 -8.39 2.54 -8.49
N THR A 12 -7.79 3.53 -9.17
CA THR A 12 -8.26 4.91 -9.13
C THR A 12 -9.68 5.01 -9.69
N LEU A 13 -9.94 4.39 -10.85
CA LEU A 13 -11.28 4.37 -11.44
C LEU A 13 -12.28 3.56 -10.61
N GLY A 14 -11.81 2.48 -9.97
CA GLY A 14 -12.63 1.70 -9.02
C GLY A 14 -13.08 2.53 -7.83
N ALA A 15 -12.18 3.33 -7.23
CA ALA A 15 -12.49 4.20 -6.11
C ALA A 15 -13.53 5.29 -6.45
N VAL A 16 -13.59 5.75 -7.70
CA VAL A 16 -14.60 6.74 -8.14
C VAL A 16 -16.02 6.24 -7.88
N ALA A 17 -16.29 4.95 -8.06
CA ALA A 17 -17.62 4.38 -7.80
C ALA A 17 -18.02 4.53 -6.33
N SER A 18 -17.13 4.17 -5.40
CA SER A 18 -17.36 4.32 -3.95
C SER A 18 -17.47 5.78 -3.54
N ILE A 19 -16.61 6.67 -4.07
CA ILE A 19 -16.64 8.10 -3.77
C ILE A 19 -17.99 8.73 -4.17
N LEU A 20 -18.51 8.36 -5.35
CA LEU A 20 -19.79 8.88 -5.82
C LEU A 20 -20.98 8.23 -5.10
N GLY A 21 -20.89 6.94 -4.77
CA GLY A 21 -21.96 6.20 -4.10
C GLY A 21 -22.11 6.52 -2.62
N GLU A 22 -21.00 6.77 -1.92
CA GLU A 22 -20.96 6.92 -0.46
C GLU A 22 -20.60 8.36 -0.02
N GLY A 23 -20.20 9.20 -0.96
CA GLY A 23 -19.87 10.61 -0.73
C GLY A 23 -18.38 10.86 -0.48
N ALA A 24 -17.91 12.01 -0.98
CA ALA A 24 -16.50 12.38 -0.92
C ALA A 24 -15.94 12.52 0.50
N THR A 25 -16.75 12.99 1.45
CA THR A 25 -16.34 13.10 2.86
C THR A 25 -16.06 11.72 3.46
N ASN A 26 -16.94 10.74 3.22
CA ASN A 26 -16.75 9.37 3.71
C ASN A 26 -15.41 8.78 3.25
N TYR A 27 -15.10 8.89 1.95
CA TYR A 27 -13.83 8.40 1.43
C TYR A 27 -12.62 9.17 1.98
N LYS A 28 -12.75 10.50 2.14
CA LYS A 28 -11.70 11.38 2.66
C LYS A 28 -11.38 11.13 4.14
N ASP A 29 -12.34 10.65 4.91
CA ASP A 29 -12.18 10.40 6.34
C ASP A 29 -11.31 9.17 6.63
N PHE A 30 -11.09 8.30 5.63
CA PHE A 30 -10.04 7.28 5.67
C PHE A 30 -8.65 7.88 5.39
N GLY A 31 -7.65 7.27 6.03
CA GLY A 31 -6.24 7.57 5.79
C GLY A 31 -5.66 8.62 6.75
N MET A 32 -4.53 9.20 6.38
CA MET A 32 -3.83 10.19 7.21
C MET A 32 -3.18 11.27 6.33
N GLY A 33 -2.87 12.43 6.91
CA GLY A 33 -2.13 13.48 6.20
C GLY A 33 -2.80 13.88 4.87
N ARG A 34 -2.09 13.71 3.76
CA ARG A 34 -2.62 13.90 2.39
C ARG A 34 -2.96 12.57 1.71
N SER A 35 -2.54 11.45 2.26
CA SER A 35 -2.90 10.10 1.81
C SER A 35 -4.29 9.76 2.32
N ARG A 36 -5.31 10.13 1.54
CA ARG A 36 -6.73 9.93 1.87
C ARG A 36 -7.31 8.73 1.13
N GLY A 37 -8.30 8.10 1.75
CA GLY A 37 -8.91 6.89 1.24
C GLY A 37 -8.19 5.63 1.71
N THR A 38 -8.35 4.58 0.91
CA THR A 38 -7.84 3.24 1.15
C THR A 38 -6.84 2.84 0.06
N LEU A 39 -5.95 1.91 0.41
CA LEU A 39 -5.04 1.25 -0.50
C LEU A 39 -5.29 -0.25 -0.45
N ALA A 40 -5.55 -0.84 -1.61
CA ALA A 40 -5.66 -2.27 -1.78
C ALA A 40 -4.25 -2.89 -1.82
N VAL A 41 -3.67 -3.22 -0.67
CA VAL A 41 -2.31 -3.74 -0.51
C VAL A 41 -2.23 -5.21 -0.95
N GLN A 42 -1.17 -5.56 -1.70
CA GLN A 42 -0.94 -6.92 -2.15
C GLN A 42 0.26 -7.53 -1.43
N LEU A 43 0.02 -8.53 -0.57
CA LEU A 43 1.06 -9.32 0.09
C LEU A 43 1.49 -10.48 -0.81
N ALA A 44 2.75 -10.47 -1.26
CA ALA A 44 3.34 -11.47 -2.13
C ALA A 44 4.70 -11.96 -1.58
N GLY A 45 5.40 -12.79 -2.35
CA GLY A 45 6.74 -13.26 -2.00
C GLY A 45 6.74 -14.34 -0.92
N ASN A 46 7.71 -14.28 -0.01
CA ASN A 46 7.89 -15.27 1.06
C ASN A 46 7.03 -14.90 2.28
N ILE A 47 5.71 -14.96 2.13
CA ILE A 47 4.74 -14.60 3.18
C ILE A 47 3.75 -15.75 3.40
N LYS A 48 3.40 -16.02 4.66
CA LYS A 48 2.57 -17.18 5.05
C LYS A 48 1.11 -17.02 4.62
N ARG A 49 0.57 -15.81 4.73
CA ARG A 49 -0.80 -15.45 4.34
C ARG A 49 -0.77 -14.33 3.29
N GLY A 50 -0.38 -14.69 2.07
CA GLY A 50 -0.41 -13.78 0.92
C GLY A 50 -1.83 -13.51 0.43
N GLY A 51 -2.01 -12.42 -0.30
CA GLY A 51 -3.31 -12.03 -0.84
C GLY A 51 -3.50 -10.53 -0.93
N LEU A 52 -4.78 -10.12 -0.95
CA LEU A 52 -5.21 -8.72 -1.04
C LEU A 52 -5.82 -8.28 0.29
N ILE A 53 -5.36 -7.14 0.79
CA ILE A 53 -5.87 -6.52 2.00
C ILE A 53 -6.09 -5.04 1.70
N GLU A 54 -7.33 -4.56 1.81
CA GLU A 54 -7.63 -3.14 1.66
C GLU A 54 -7.66 -2.46 3.01
N LEU A 55 -6.82 -1.43 3.17
CA LEU A 55 -6.63 -0.72 4.43
C LEU A 55 -6.61 0.79 4.18
N ALA A 56 -7.03 1.56 5.17
CA ALA A 56 -6.79 3.00 5.17
C ALA A 56 -5.28 3.28 5.19
N PHE A 57 -4.85 4.38 4.56
CA PHE A 57 -3.47 4.84 4.71
C PHE A 57 -3.11 5.10 6.19
N GLY A 58 -1.84 4.91 6.53
CA GLY A 58 -1.30 5.10 7.88
C GLY A 58 -0.99 3.82 8.66
N VAL A 59 -1.46 2.66 8.19
CA VAL A 59 -1.02 1.35 8.72
C VAL A 59 0.48 1.16 8.43
N THR A 60 1.21 0.55 9.34
CA THR A 60 2.67 0.30 9.16
C THR A 60 2.93 -0.99 8.39
N LEU A 61 4.11 -1.11 7.78
CA LEU A 61 4.53 -2.37 7.13
C LEU A 61 4.58 -3.52 8.14
N ARG A 62 5.04 -3.25 9.36
CA ARG A 62 5.10 -4.23 10.46
C ARG A 62 3.73 -4.85 10.73
N GLN A 63 2.72 -4.01 10.93
CA GLN A 63 1.34 -4.47 11.13
C GLN A 63 0.87 -5.34 9.96
N ILE A 64 1.17 -4.95 8.72
CA ILE A 64 0.72 -5.71 7.55
C ILE A 64 1.39 -7.09 7.49
N VAL A 65 2.71 -7.19 7.67
CA VAL A 65 3.41 -8.48 7.56
C VAL A 65 3.20 -9.38 8.77
N ASP A 66 3.12 -8.82 9.98
CA ASP A 66 3.00 -9.57 11.22
C ASP A 66 1.54 -9.97 11.50
N ASP A 67 0.60 -9.01 11.45
CA ASP A 67 -0.79 -9.25 11.84
C ASP A 67 -1.58 -9.95 10.73
N PHE A 68 -1.40 -9.51 9.47
CA PHE A 68 -2.15 -10.08 8.35
C PHE A 68 -1.35 -11.18 7.63
N GLY A 69 -0.08 -10.93 7.34
CA GLY A 69 0.80 -11.86 6.65
C GLY A 69 1.22 -13.08 7.48
N ALA A 70 1.16 -12.97 8.82
CA ALA A 70 1.57 -13.99 9.79
C ALA A 70 3.03 -14.46 9.60
N GLY A 71 3.92 -13.54 9.23
CA GLY A 71 5.34 -13.79 8.99
C GLY A 71 5.63 -14.57 7.71
N THR A 72 6.86 -15.09 7.58
CA THR A 72 7.28 -15.73 6.33
C THR A 72 6.68 -17.12 6.14
N PHE A 73 6.47 -17.51 4.88
CA PHE A 73 6.10 -18.87 4.52
C PHE A 73 7.17 -19.88 4.98
N SER A 74 8.44 -19.50 4.88
CA SER A 74 9.58 -20.33 5.27
C SER A 74 9.77 -20.53 6.79
N GLY A 75 9.11 -19.75 7.63
CA GLY A 75 9.36 -19.70 9.08
C GLY A 75 10.67 -19.02 9.48
N ARG A 76 11.48 -18.56 8.53
CA ARG A 76 12.70 -17.76 8.80
C ARG A 76 12.34 -16.29 9.03
N PRO A 77 13.17 -15.52 9.76
CA PRO A 77 12.98 -14.09 9.91
C PRO A 77 12.95 -13.36 8.55
N ILE A 78 12.11 -12.34 8.43
CA ILE A 78 12.11 -11.42 7.28
C ILE A 78 13.43 -10.63 7.32
N LYS A 79 14.14 -10.55 6.18
CA LYS A 79 15.40 -9.80 6.08
C LYS A 79 15.21 -8.40 5.52
N ALA A 80 14.32 -8.26 4.55
CA ALA A 80 13.96 -7.02 3.90
C ALA A 80 12.58 -7.18 3.25
N ILE A 81 11.90 -6.06 3.06
CA ILE A 81 10.62 -5.98 2.35
C ILE A 81 10.81 -5.05 1.15
N GLN A 82 10.44 -5.48 -0.06
CA GLN A 82 10.39 -4.57 -1.21
C GLN A 82 8.98 -3.98 -1.32
N MET A 83 8.87 -2.65 -1.27
CA MET A 83 7.59 -1.94 -1.41
C MET A 83 7.54 -1.20 -2.74
N GLY A 84 6.40 -1.27 -3.43
CA GLY A 84 6.12 -0.45 -4.62
C GLY A 84 6.58 -1.05 -5.95
N GLY A 85 6.85 -2.35 -5.98
CA GLY A 85 7.24 -3.10 -7.17
C GLY A 85 8.75 -3.06 -7.47
N PRO A 86 9.19 -3.51 -8.66
CA PRO A 86 10.61 -3.71 -8.97
C PRO A 86 11.49 -2.45 -8.90
N LEU A 87 10.87 -1.27 -9.01
CA LEU A 87 11.54 0.03 -8.92
C LEU A 87 11.60 0.58 -7.48
N GLY A 88 10.96 -0.12 -6.54
CA GLY A 88 10.87 0.26 -5.15
C GLY A 88 12.09 -0.13 -4.32
N ALA A 89 12.25 0.54 -3.18
CA ALA A 89 13.34 0.29 -2.24
C ALA A 89 13.11 -0.99 -1.44
N PHE A 90 14.22 -1.64 -1.05
CA PHE A 90 14.23 -2.69 -0.03
C PHE A 90 14.34 -2.06 1.36
N LEU A 91 13.34 -2.29 2.19
CA LEU A 91 13.20 -1.70 3.51
C LEU A 91 13.71 -2.68 4.58
N PRO A 92 14.76 -2.33 5.33
CA PRO A 92 15.20 -3.10 6.50
C PRO A 92 14.20 -2.97 7.65
N GLU A 93 14.30 -3.86 8.63
CA GLU A 93 13.42 -3.90 9.80
C GLU A 93 13.28 -2.57 10.55
N SER A 94 14.36 -1.77 10.59
CA SER A 94 14.36 -0.45 11.22
C SER A 94 13.42 0.57 10.56
N GLN A 95 12.84 0.26 9.40
CA GLN A 95 11.92 1.12 8.66
C GLN A 95 10.49 0.58 8.61
N TRP A 96 10.20 -0.60 9.18
CA TRP A 96 8.87 -1.21 9.05
C TRP A 96 7.77 -0.51 9.85
N ASP A 97 8.15 0.32 10.81
CA ASP A 97 7.23 1.17 11.58
C ASP A 97 6.89 2.49 10.86
N THR A 98 7.40 2.68 9.63
CA THR A 98 7.01 3.81 8.78
C THR A 98 5.55 3.62 8.35
N PRO A 99 4.66 4.58 8.62
CA PRO A 99 3.26 4.49 8.19
C PRO A 99 3.19 4.51 6.66
N LEU A 100 2.31 3.68 6.07
CA LEU A 100 1.96 3.74 4.66
C LEU A 100 1.25 5.05 4.36
N ASP A 101 2.06 6.05 4.07
CA ASP A 101 1.70 7.40 3.69
C ASP A 101 2.72 7.89 2.64
N TYR A 102 2.25 8.55 1.59
CA TYR A 102 3.10 8.93 0.46
C TYR A 102 4.24 9.86 0.89
N GLU A 103 3.98 10.81 1.78
CA GLU A 103 4.99 11.74 2.27
C GLU A 103 5.99 11.06 3.21
N ALA A 104 5.53 10.19 4.11
CA ALA A 104 6.39 9.42 5.01
C ALA A 104 7.35 8.50 4.24
N PHE A 105 6.86 7.79 3.22
CA PHE A 105 7.69 6.93 2.37
C PHE A 105 8.68 7.73 1.52
N ALA A 106 8.25 8.86 0.97
CA ALA A 106 9.15 9.74 0.23
C ALA A 106 10.31 10.28 1.10
N ALA A 107 10.04 10.59 2.37
CA ALA A 107 11.05 11.07 3.32
C ALA A 107 12.19 10.06 3.57
N ILE A 108 11.90 8.76 3.48
CA ILE A 108 12.89 7.68 3.59
C ILE A 108 13.43 7.22 2.23
N LYS A 109 13.17 7.98 1.15
CA LYS A 109 13.53 7.67 -0.24
C LYS A 109 12.97 6.32 -0.71
N ALA A 110 11.80 5.96 -0.20
CA ALA A 110 11.03 4.80 -0.64
C ALA A 110 9.78 5.27 -1.39
N MET A 111 9.03 4.32 -1.92
CA MET A 111 7.77 4.58 -2.61
C MET A 111 6.74 3.51 -2.29
N ILE A 112 5.48 3.91 -2.19
CA ILE A 112 4.35 2.97 -2.03
C ILE A 112 4.02 2.29 -3.36
N GLY A 113 4.20 2.99 -4.49
CA GLY A 113 3.84 2.48 -5.82
C GLY A 113 2.38 2.05 -5.87
N HIS A 114 2.14 0.83 -6.36
CA HIS A 114 0.79 0.23 -6.48
C HIS A 114 0.31 -0.51 -5.22
N GLY A 115 1.04 -0.44 -4.10
CA GLY A 115 0.68 -1.17 -2.88
C GLY A 115 1.19 -2.62 -2.82
N GLY A 116 2.05 -3.03 -3.75
CA GLY A 116 2.67 -4.36 -3.74
C GLY A 116 3.80 -4.46 -2.71
N ILE A 117 3.76 -5.51 -1.90
CA ILE A 117 4.72 -5.86 -0.85
C ILE A 117 5.29 -7.26 -1.15
N VAL A 118 6.61 -7.36 -1.27
CA VAL A 118 7.35 -8.61 -1.54
C VAL A 118 8.38 -8.91 -0.45
#